data_AF-A0A3M4TRN4-F1
#
_entry.id   AF-A0A3M4TRN4-F1
#
_cell.length_a   1.000
_cell.length_b   1.000
_cell.length_c   1.000
_cell.angle_alpha   90.00
_cell.angle_beta   90.00
_cell.angle_gamma   90.00
#
_symmetry.space_group_name_H-M   'P 1'
#
loop_
_entity.id
_entity.type
_entity.pdbx_description
1 polymer ?
#
loop_
_entity_poly.entity_id
_entity_poly.type
_entity_poly.pdbx_seq_one_letter_code
_entity_poly.pdbx_strand_id
1 'polypeptide(L)'
;MYLWGPVGRGKTWLMDRFFESLNVPARRQHFHHFMHWVHRRMFELMGTPQPLTVVAKELARDLRVMCFDELFVTDIGDAVILGGLLQVMFEQGVVLVCTSNQPPDQLYSHGHNRERFLPAVAAIQKYMKVVAVYGGEDHRLHPGQLHQRYWVAQAGQPSALQGIFGALSAGQPVHDSQVMLGYRSINVVEHSDTAVWCRYRDLCEQPLAAMDFIALCDRFSVILLSEVPVLGAVQREAKIARGTEDGVEQVTAGDRELPQLSPNDDGVRRFIALVDECYDRRIPLYVEAPVPMDELYTQGYLSFAFRRTLSRLQEMQLERFTES
;
A
#
# COMPACT_ATOMS: atom_id res chain seq x y z
N MET A 1 17.69 15.80 -6.60
CA MET A 1 17.09 15.75 -7.95
C MET A 1 15.69 15.17 -7.87
N TYR A 2 14.74 15.69 -8.66
CA TYR A 2 13.37 15.16 -8.74
C TYR A 2 13.10 14.78 -10.20
N LEU A 3 13.06 13.49 -10.50
CA LEU A 3 12.79 12.94 -11.82
C LEU A 3 11.30 12.66 -11.96
N TRP A 4 10.64 13.23 -12.97
CA TRP A 4 9.22 12.98 -13.17
C TRP A 4 8.85 12.73 -14.63
N GLY A 5 7.75 12.01 -14.82
CA GLY A 5 7.20 11.71 -16.13
C GLY A 5 6.27 10.51 -16.08
N PRO A 6 5.48 10.23 -17.13
CA PRO A 6 4.55 9.10 -17.15
C PRO A 6 5.16 7.74 -16.81
N VAL A 7 4.31 6.75 -16.54
CA VAL A 7 4.75 5.37 -16.32
C VAL A 7 5.54 4.87 -17.55
N GLY A 8 6.57 4.05 -17.31
CA GLY A 8 7.38 3.44 -18.38
C GLY A 8 8.53 4.26 -18.94
N ARG A 9 8.74 5.51 -18.48
CA ARG A 9 9.77 6.40 -19.03
C ARG A 9 11.19 6.16 -18.48
N GLY A 10 11.51 4.96 -18.02
CA GLY A 10 12.86 4.59 -17.54
C GLY A 10 13.32 5.27 -16.23
N LYS A 11 12.42 5.93 -15.48
CA LYS A 11 12.76 6.61 -14.22
C LYS A 11 13.39 5.67 -13.19
N THR A 12 12.81 4.48 -13.01
CA THR A 12 13.32 3.45 -12.10
C THR A 12 14.69 2.97 -12.53
N TRP A 13 14.90 2.70 -13.82
CA TRP A 13 16.20 2.31 -14.36
C TRP A 13 17.28 3.38 -14.15
N LEU A 14 16.94 4.66 -14.36
CA LEU A 14 17.84 5.77 -14.05
C LEU A 14 18.18 5.83 -12.57
N MET A 15 17.20 5.55 -11.69
CA MET A 15 17.43 5.44 -10.26
C MET A 15 18.32 4.24 -9.91
N ASP A 16 18.12 3.08 -10.55
CA ASP A 16 18.94 1.87 -10.36
C ASP A 16 20.40 2.19 -10.66
N ARG A 17 20.68 2.71 -11.87
CA ARG A 17 22.04 3.04 -12.31
C ARG A 17 22.68 4.13 -11.47
N PHE A 18 21.90 5.14 -11.05
CA PHE A 18 22.39 6.17 -10.15
C PHE A 18 22.78 5.55 -8.80
N PHE A 19 21.90 4.77 -8.18
CA PHE A 19 22.13 4.20 -6.86
C PHE A 19 23.31 3.22 -6.85
N GLU A 20 23.41 2.34 -7.84
CA GLU A 20 24.53 1.39 -8.00
C GLU A 20 25.88 2.10 -8.21
N SER A 21 25.88 3.33 -8.73
CA SER A 21 27.11 4.11 -8.94
C SER A 21 27.61 4.84 -7.70
N LEU A 22 26.85 4.83 -6.59
CA LEU A 22 27.20 5.58 -5.38
C LEU A 22 28.24 4.84 -4.54
N ASN A 23 29.33 5.54 -4.21
CA ASN A 23 30.36 5.07 -3.27
C ASN A 23 30.23 5.72 -1.86
N VAL A 24 29.04 6.22 -1.53
CA VAL A 24 28.73 6.88 -0.27
C VAL A 24 27.57 6.17 0.41
N PRO A 25 27.41 6.29 1.76
CA PRO A 25 26.26 5.71 2.45
C PRO A 25 24.96 6.22 1.83
N ALA A 26 24.21 5.29 1.25
CA ALA A 26 23.00 5.58 0.52
C ALA A 26 21.93 4.55 0.85
N ARG A 27 20.68 5.00 0.89
CA ARG A 27 19.52 4.13 1.01
C ARG A 27 18.57 4.42 -0.13
N ARG A 28 18.02 3.36 -0.69
CA ARG A 28 16.94 3.40 -1.65
C ARG A 28 15.73 2.70 -1.08
N GLN A 29 14.56 3.34 -1.19
CA GLN A 29 13.32 2.79 -0.68
C GLN A 29 12.11 3.44 -1.37
N HIS A 30 11.00 2.71 -1.47
CA HIS A 30 9.72 3.30 -1.86
C HIS A 30 9.28 4.36 -0.83
N PHE A 31 8.70 5.45 -1.33
CA PHE A 31 8.31 6.59 -0.51
C PHE A 31 7.32 6.24 0.63
N HIS A 32 6.35 5.36 0.36
CA HIS A 32 5.34 4.99 1.35
C HIS A 32 5.91 4.18 2.53
N HIS A 33 6.87 3.28 2.28
CA HIS A 33 7.58 2.55 3.35
C HIS A 33 8.37 3.51 4.24
N PHE A 34 9.00 4.52 3.63
CA PHE A 34 9.69 5.56 4.37
C PHE A 34 8.73 6.35 5.27
N MET A 35 7.58 6.78 4.74
CA MET A 35 6.59 7.51 5.53
C MET A 35 6.04 6.67 6.68
N HIS A 36 5.81 5.37 6.49
CA HIS A 36 5.40 4.48 7.57
C HIS A 36 6.43 4.43 8.70
N TRP A 37 7.72 4.32 8.36
CA TRP A 37 8.80 4.39 9.33
C TRP A 37 8.85 5.75 10.05
N VAL A 38 8.68 6.87 9.33
CA VAL A 38 8.64 8.21 9.93
C VAL A 38 7.50 8.32 10.94
N HIS A 39 6.29 7.87 10.61
CA HIS A 39 5.15 7.89 11.53
C HIS A 39 5.40 7.08 12.79
N ARG A 40 5.97 5.86 12.66
CA ARG A 40 6.34 5.03 13.82
C ARG A 40 7.35 5.75 14.70
N ARG A 41 8.40 6.33 14.11
CA ARG A 41 9.44 7.04 14.86
C ARG A 41 8.91 8.32 15.51
N MET A 42 8.01 9.03 14.85
CA MET A 42 7.30 10.19 15.41
C MET A 42 6.45 9.82 16.63
N PHE A 43 5.76 8.67 16.58
CA PHE A 43 5.01 8.14 17.70
C PHE A 43 5.93 7.77 18.88
N GLU A 44 7.04 7.10 18.61
CA GLU A 44 8.04 6.74 19.62
C GLU A 44 8.76 7.97 20.23
N LEU A 45 8.74 9.12 19.55
CA LEU A 45 9.29 10.39 20.02
C LEU A 45 8.24 11.32 20.63
N MET A 46 7.02 10.84 20.90
CA MET A 46 5.99 11.66 21.57
C MET A 46 6.52 12.26 22.87
N GLY A 47 6.27 13.57 23.05
CA GLY A 47 6.80 14.33 24.18
C GLY A 47 8.22 14.89 23.98
N THR A 48 8.92 14.51 22.91
CA THR A 48 10.21 15.10 22.54
C THR A 48 10.02 16.42 21.78
N PRO A 49 10.75 17.49 22.10
CA PRO A 49 10.72 18.71 21.30
C PRO A 49 11.24 18.46 19.87
N GLN A 50 10.50 18.96 18.87
CA GLN A 50 10.88 18.89 17.44
C GLN A 50 11.26 17.47 16.96
N PRO A 51 10.34 16.50 17.04
CA PRO A 51 10.64 15.09 16.73
C PRO A 51 11.11 14.87 15.29
N LEU A 52 10.63 15.66 14.32
CA LEU A 52 11.11 15.61 12.93
C LEU A 52 12.60 15.94 12.80
N THR A 53 13.10 16.86 13.63
CA THR A 53 14.52 17.21 13.66
C THR A 53 15.37 16.04 14.17
N VAL A 54 14.85 15.30 15.15
CA VAL A 54 15.51 14.08 15.65
C VAL A 54 15.55 13.03 14.55
N VAL A 55 14.41 12.74 13.91
CA VAL A 55 14.30 11.78 12.79
C VAL A 55 15.29 12.12 11.65
N ALA A 56 15.33 13.39 11.24
CA ALA A 56 16.22 13.83 10.16
C ALA A 56 17.71 13.72 10.54
N LYS A 57 18.08 14.01 11.80
CA LYS A 57 19.45 13.85 12.29
C LYS A 57 19.87 12.39 12.38
N GLU A 58 18.96 11.50 12.77
CA GLU A 58 19.19 10.04 12.75
C GLU A 58 19.50 9.59 11.32
N LEU A 59 18.67 9.97 10.34
CA LEU A 59 18.92 9.66 8.94
C LEU A 59 20.26 10.21 8.45
N ALA A 60 20.58 11.47 8.75
CA ALA A 60 21.79 12.13 8.29
C ALA A 60 23.08 11.57 8.91
N ARG A 61 22.99 10.91 10.07
CA ARG A 61 24.12 10.22 10.68
C ARG A 61 24.56 9.01 9.84
N ASP A 62 23.59 8.28 9.31
CA ASP A 62 23.83 7.00 8.64
C ASP A 62 23.86 7.12 7.11
N LEU A 63 23.27 8.18 6.56
CA LEU A 63 23.05 8.35 5.12
C LEU A 63 23.56 9.69 4.61
N ARG A 64 24.19 9.66 3.44
CA ARG A 64 24.52 10.86 2.64
C ARG A 64 23.54 11.05 1.50
N VAL A 65 23.00 9.97 0.95
CA VAL A 65 22.03 10.00 -0.16
C VAL A 65 20.80 9.17 0.20
N MET A 66 19.62 9.76 0.03
CA MET A 66 18.35 9.03 0.13
C MET A 66 17.65 9.07 -1.23
N CYS A 67 17.39 7.88 -1.77
CA CYS A 67 16.70 7.66 -3.04
C CYS A 67 15.26 7.21 -2.77
N PHE A 68 14.29 8.03 -3.15
CA PHE A 68 12.87 7.69 -3.09
C PHE A 68 12.36 7.22 -4.43
N ASP A 69 11.92 5.96 -4.49
CA ASP A 69 11.12 5.48 -5.59
C ASP A 69 9.66 5.86 -5.40
N GLU A 70 9.03 6.28 -6.50
CA GLU A 70 7.58 6.49 -6.59
C GLU A 70 7.05 7.45 -5.52
N LEU A 71 7.66 8.63 -5.43
CA LEU A 71 7.18 9.69 -4.57
C LEU A 71 5.76 10.09 -5.02
N PHE A 72 4.80 9.68 -4.20
CA PHE A 72 3.39 9.93 -4.38
C PHE A 72 2.77 10.15 -3.00
N VAL A 73 2.06 11.27 -2.86
CA VAL A 73 1.45 11.67 -1.59
C VAL A 73 -0.04 11.70 -1.79
N THR A 74 -0.73 10.95 -0.94
CA THR A 74 -2.18 10.82 -0.98
C THR A 74 -2.78 11.17 0.36
N ASP A 75 -2.07 10.97 1.47
CA ASP A 75 -2.59 11.13 2.83
C ASP A 75 -2.26 12.51 3.42
N ILE A 76 -3.20 13.08 4.19
CA ILE A 76 -3.00 14.40 4.82
C ILE A 76 -1.96 14.37 5.93
N GLY A 77 -1.84 13.26 6.67
CA GLY A 77 -0.81 13.07 7.67
C GLY A 77 0.58 13.08 7.04
N ASP A 78 0.75 12.37 5.92
CA ASP A 78 1.98 12.42 5.14
C ASP A 78 2.28 13.83 4.62
N ALA A 79 1.24 14.51 4.11
CA ALA A 79 1.38 15.85 3.56
C ALA A 79 1.87 16.88 4.60
N VAL A 80 1.35 16.80 5.83
CA VAL A 80 1.75 17.68 6.94
C VAL A 80 3.20 17.43 7.37
N ILE A 81 3.62 16.16 7.41
CA ILE A 81 4.96 15.78 7.87
C ILE A 81 6.03 16.07 6.82
N LEU A 82 5.74 15.75 5.55
CA LEU A 82 6.74 15.72 4.49
C LEU A 82 7.43 17.07 4.31
N GLY A 83 6.68 18.18 4.38
CA GLY A 83 7.24 19.52 4.19
C GLY A 83 8.33 19.85 5.21
N GLY A 84 8.03 19.64 6.50
CA GLY A 84 9.00 19.86 7.58
C GLY A 84 10.16 18.89 7.51
N LEU A 85 9.89 17.62 7.24
CA LEU A 85 10.93 16.59 7.17
C LEU A 85 11.93 16.86 6.04
N LEU A 86 11.46 17.16 4.82
CA LEU A 86 12.34 17.47 3.69
C LEU A 86 13.24 18.66 3.99
N GLN A 87 12.68 19.74 4.56
CA GLN A 87 13.45 20.93 4.93
C GLN A 87 14.60 20.58 5.88
N VAL A 88 14.31 19.86 6.96
CA VAL A 88 15.35 19.52 7.94
C VAL A 88 16.36 18.54 7.35
N MET A 89 15.95 17.58 6.52
CA MET A 89 16.88 16.68 5.82
C MET A 89 17.87 17.45 4.94
N PHE A 90 17.41 18.47 4.21
CA PHE A 90 18.29 19.33 3.43
C PHE A 90 19.23 20.16 4.32
N GLU A 91 18.75 20.68 5.44
CA GLU A 91 19.58 21.41 6.42
C GLU A 91 20.65 20.52 7.05
N GLN A 92 20.38 19.22 7.24
CA GLN A 92 21.36 18.24 7.71
C GLN A 92 22.32 17.75 6.59
N GLY A 93 22.16 18.26 5.36
CA GLY A 93 23.03 17.92 4.23
C GLY A 93 22.72 16.58 3.55
N VAL A 94 21.55 16.00 3.77
CA VAL A 94 21.13 14.78 3.07
C VAL A 94 20.77 15.11 1.62
N VAL A 95 21.39 14.40 0.68
CA VAL A 95 21.07 14.55 -0.75
C VAL A 95 19.87 13.68 -1.09
N LEU A 96 18.82 14.29 -1.64
CA LEU A 96 17.61 13.59 -2.06
C LEU A 96 17.56 13.39 -3.57
N VAL A 97 17.24 12.16 -3.99
CA VAL A 97 16.90 11.82 -5.37
C VAL A 97 15.54 11.12 -5.38
N CYS A 98 14.56 11.67 -6.11
CA CYS A 98 13.20 11.14 -6.13
C CYS A 98 12.77 10.81 -7.55
N THR A 99 11.98 9.75 -7.73
CA THR A 99 11.21 9.50 -8.96
C THR A 99 9.72 9.69 -8.68
N SER A 100 8.96 10.24 -9.63
CA SER A 100 7.50 10.36 -9.53
C SER A 100 6.81 10.32 -10.89
N ASN A 101 5.54 9.94 -10.91
CA ASN A 101 4.70 10.03 -12.11
C ASN A 101 4.08 11.42 -12.31
N GLN A 102 4.19 12.30 -11.32
CA GLN A 102 3.61 13.64 -11.31
C GLN A 102 4.71 14.69 -11.13
N PRO A 103 4.55 15.90 -11.69
CA PRO A 103 5.41 17.02 -11.31
C PRO A 103 5.12 17.46 -9.86
N PRO A 104 6.04 18.18 -9.19
CA PRO A 104 5.91 18.52 -7.77
C PRO A 104 4.64 19.32 -7.44
N ASP A 105 4.19 20.19 -8.35
CA ASP A 105 2.97 20.98 -8.21
C ASP A 105 1.71 20.13 -8.32
N GLN A 106 1.75 18.93 -8.90
CA GLN A 106 0.59 18.03 -8.97
C GLN A 106 0.57 16.97 -7.87
N LEU A 107 1.66 16.83 -7.10
CA LEU A 107 1.66 16.01 -5.90
C LEU A 107 0.55 16.50 -4.95
N TYR A 108 -0.30 15.57 -4.50
CA TYR A 108 -1.40 15.86 -3.58
C TYR A 108 -2.42 16.89 -4.13
N SER A 109 -2.64 16.96 -5.46
CA SER A 109 -3.54 17.94 -6.11
C SER A 109 -4.99 17.88 -5.62
N HIS A 110 -5.50 16.67 -5.37
CA HIS A 110 -6.86 16.42 -4.90
C HIS A 110 -6.93 16.09 -3.41
N GLY A 111 -5.84 16.33 -2.67
CA GLY A 111 -5.78 16.05 -1.25
C GLY A 111 -6.55 17.06 -0.40
N HIS A 112 -7.14 16.59 0.70
CA HIS A 112 -7.81 17.45 1.67
C HIS A 112 -6.79 18.38 2.35
N ASN A 113 -7.11 19.66 2.63
CA ASN A 113 -6.18 20.64 3.20
C ASN A 113 -4.83 20.77 2.43
N ARG A 114 -4.88 20.79 1.10
CA ARG A 114 -3.71 20.88 0.21
C ARG A 114 -2.75 22.02 0.55
N GLU A 115 -3.23 23.12 1.11
CA GLU A 115 -2.42 24.24 1.59
C GLU A 115 -1.33 23.80 2.58
N ARG A 116 -1.59 22.75 3.39
CA ARG A 116 -0.62 22.18 4.33
C ARG A 116 0.52 21.44 3.63
N PHE A 117 0.34 21.04 2.37
CA PHE A 117 1.34 20.37 1.55
C PHE A 117 2.24 21.35 0.78
N LEU A 118 1.81 22.60 0.58
CA LEU A 118 2.56 23.61 -0.16
C LEU A 118 4.01 23.81 0.34
N PRO A 119 4.31 23.73 1.66
CA PRO A 119 5.69 23.78 2.13
C PRO A 119 6.58 22.65 1.58
N ALA A 120 6.03 21.46 1.33
CA ALA A 120 6.75 20.34 0.72
C ALA A 120 7.05 20.62 -0.76
N VAL A 121 6.07 21.11 -1.51
CA VAL A 121 6.25 21.53 -2.92
C VAL A 121 7.32 22.61 -3.01
N ALA A 122 7.25 23.62 -2.15
CA ALA A 122 8.23 24.70 -2.08
C ALA A 122 9.64 24.18 -1.74
N ALA A 123 9.76 23.24 -0.80
CA ALA A 123 11.04 22.62 -0.46
C ALA A 123 11.63 21.83 -1.65
N ILE A 124 10.81 21.05 -2.35
CA ILE A 124 11.23 20.31 -3.55
C ILE A 124 11.71 21.30 -4.62
N GLN A 125 10.93 22.33 -4.92
CA GLN A 125 11.28 23.33 -5.95
C GLN A 125 12.53 24.14 -5.60
N LYS A 126 12.73 24.44 -4.30
CA LYS A 126 13.88 25.22 -3.82
C LYS A 126 15.18 24.41 -3.81
N TYR A 127 15.14 23.19 -3.30
CA TYR A 127 16.35 22.42 -3.00
C TYR A 127 16.64 21.31 -4.01
N MET A 128 15.69 20.96 -4.89
CA MET A 128 15.87 19.90 -5.86
C MET A 128 15.81 20.43 -7.28
N LYS A 129 16.75 19.97 -8.12
CA LYS A 129 16.62 20.11 -9.58
C LYS A 129 15.48 19.21 -10.07
N VAL A 130 14.39 19.81 -10.54
CA VAL A 130 13.25 19.12 -11.16
C VAL A 130 13.57 18.84 -12.62
N VAL A 131 13.49 17.57 -13.02
CA VAL A 131 13.82 17.12 -14.38
C VAL A 131 12.66 16.27 -14.89
N ALA A 132 12.08 16.71 -16.01
CA ALA A 132 11.08 15.94 -16.71
C ALA A 132 11.75 14.94 -17.64
N VAL A 133 11.36 13.67 -17.55
CA VAL A 133 11.89 12.56 -18.35
C VAL A 133 10.92 12.29 -19.49
N TYR A 134 11.07 13.06 -20.58
CA TYR A 134 10.34 12.89 -21.84
C TYR A 134 11.18 12.09 -22.83
N GLY A 135 11.34 10.79 -22.60
CA GLY A 135 11.88 9.88 -23.63
C GLY A 135 10.82 9.60 -24.68
N GLY A 136 11.06 9.98 -25.94
CA GLY A 136 10.16 9.72 -27.08
C GLY A 136 9.99 8.23 -27.40
N GLU A 137 10.82 7.38 -26.81
CA GLU A 137 10.75 5.92 -26.91
C GLU A 137 10.44 5.33 -25.53
N ASP A 138 9.45 4.44 -25.50
CA ASP A 138 9.11 3.66 -24.31
C ASP A 138 10.24 2.67 -24.04
N HIS A 139 11.15 3.00 -23.12
CA HIS A 139 12.22 2.10 -22.69
C HIS A 139 11.68 0.89 -21.88
N ARG A 140 10.37 0.63 -21.87
CA ARG A 140 9.76 -0.66 -21.51
C ARG A 140 10.10 -1.81 -22.47
N LEU A 141 11.17 -1.74 -23.24
CA LEU A 141 11.90 -2.95 -23.60
C LEU A 141 12.80 -3.27 -22.40
N HIS A 142 12.30 -3.66 -21.22
CA HIS A 142 11.46 -4.81 -20.95
C HIS A 142 10.53 -4.50 -19.75
N PRO A 143 9.18 -4.67 -19.80
CA PRO A 143 8.47 -5.00 -18.58
C PRO A 143 9.17 -6.25 -18.03
N GLY A 144 9.55 -6.28 -16.75
CA GLY A 144 9.82 -7.57 -16.11
C GLY A 144 8.65 -8.49 -16.49
N GLN A 145 8.94 -9.73 -16.86
CA GLN A 145 7.93 -10.62 -17.43
C GLN A 145 6.69 -10.56 -16.54
N LEU A 146 5.51 -10.36 -17.14
CA LEU A 146 4.30 -10.39 -16.33
C LEU A 146 4.13 -11.81 -15.84
N HIS A 147 4.07 -11.96 -14.52
CA HIS A 147 3.68 -13.21 -13.90
C HIS A 147 2.27 -13.02 -13.38
N GLN A 148 1.31 -13.62 -14.07
CA GLN A 148 -0.10 -13.48 -13.74
C GLN A 148 -0.36 -14.05 -12.34
N ARG A 149 -0.85 -13.21 -11.43
CA ARG A 149 -1.30 -13.55 -10.08
C ARG A 149 -2.73 -13.05 -9.82
N TYR A 150 -3.43 -12.56 -10.84
CA TYR A 150 -4.83 -12.13 -10.75
C TYR A 150 -5.69 -12.74 -11.85
N TRP A 151 -6.89 -13.18 -11.49
CA TRP A 151 -7.87 -13.73 -12.43
C TRP A 151 -9.24 -13.08 -12.23
N VAL A 152 -9.91 -12.86 -13.36
CA VAL A 152 -11.33 -12.52 -13.40
C VAL A 152 -12.12 -13.83 -13.51
N ALA A 153 -12.90 -14.15 -12.48
CA ALA A 153 -13.73 -15.35 -12.42
C ALA A 153 -14.80 -15.33 -13.51
N GLN A 154 -14.99 -16.47 -14.19
CA GLN A 154 -16.06 -16.65 -15.17
C GLN A 154 -17.21 -17.44 -14.55
N ALA A 155 -18.43 -16.91 -14.68
CA ALA A 155 -19.62 -17.56 -14.14
C ALA A 155 -19.78 -18.98 -14.71
N GLY A 156 -19.93 -19.96 -13.82
CA GLY A 156 -20.11 -21.37 -14.19
C GLY A 156 -18.82 -22.14 -14.52
N GLN A 157 -17.65 -21.51 -14.40
CA GLN A 157 -16.36 -22.21 -14.52
C GLN A 157 -15.74 -22.50 -13.13
N PRO A 158 -14.96 -23.58 -13.00
CA PRO A 158 -14.17 -23.81 -11.80
C PRO A 158 -13.12 -22.71 -11.61
N SER A 159 -12.70 -22.49 -10.36
CA SER A 159 -11.69 -21.49 -10.03
C SER A 159 -10.39 -21.74 -10.81
N ALA A 160 -9.86 -20.69 -11.43
CA ALA A 160 -8.56 -20.76 -12.10
C ALA A 160 -7.42 -21.08 -11.11
N LEU A 161 -7.63 -20.78 -9.83
CA LEU A 161 -6.64 -21.00 -8.77
C LEU A 161 -6.41 -22.48 -8.46
N GLN A 162 -7.33 -23.38 -8.82
CA GLN A 162 -7.16 -24.82 -8.56
C GLN A 162 -5.92 -25.40 -9.26
N GLY A 163 -5.76 -25.11 -10.56
CA GLY A 163 -4.58 -25.55 -11.31
C GLY A 163 -3.30 -24.87 -10.84
N ILE A 164 -3.40 -23.59 -10.44
CA ILE A 164 -2.27 -22.80 -9.93
C ILE A 164 -1.80 -23.33 -8.58
N PHE A 165 -2.71 -23.66 -7.67
CA PHE A 165 -2.41 -24.26 -6.37
C PHE A 165 -1.65 -25.57 -6.56
N GLY A 166 -2.15 -26.47 -7.42
CA GLY A 166 -1.48 -27.74 -7.70
C GLY A 166 -0.05 -27.58 -8.22
N ALA A 167 0.21 -26.57 -9.05
CA ALA A 167 1.56 -26.26 -9.53
C ALA A 167 2.46 -25.69 -8.41
N LEU A 168 1.94 -24.79 -7.58
CA LEU A 168 2.67 -24.12 -6.50
C LEU A 168 2.98 -25.05 -5.32
N SER A 169 2.14 -26.06 -5.08
CA SER A 169 2.40 -27.08 -4.07
C SER A 169 3.57 -28.00 -4.44
N ALA A 170 4.04 -27.99 -5.69
CA ALA A 170 5.24 -28.71 -6.13
C ALA A 170 5.29 -30.22 -5.74
N GLY A 171 4.13 -30.88 -5.70
CA GLY A 171 4.01 -32.29 -5.30
C GLY A 171 4.05 -32.56 -3.79
N GLN A 172 4.06 -31.52 -2.95
CA GLN A 172 3.84 -31.66 -1.51
C GLN A 172 2.47 -32.27 -1.19
N PRO A 173 2.32 -32.96 -0.05
CA PRO A 173 1.02 -33.38 0.44
C PRO A 173 0.06 -32.19 0.56
N VAL A 174 -1.16 -32.37 0.04
CA VAL A 174 -2.22 -31.37 0.10
C VAL A 174 -3.24 -31.83 1.14
N HIS A 175 -3.67 -30.88 1.97
CA HIS A 175 -4.64 -31.08 3.04
C HIS A 175 -5.76 -30.04 2.93
N ASP A 176 -6.99 -30.46 3.20
CA ASP A 176 -8.19 -29.59 3.29
C ASP A 176 -8.57 -29.27 4.75
N SER A 177 -7.76 -29.74 5.70
CA SER A 177 -7.95 -29.50 7.13
C SER A 177 -7.71 -28.05 7.53
N GLN A 178 -8.36 -27.61 8.60
CA GLN A 178 -8.16 -26.27 9.15
C GLN A 178 -6.69 -25.99 9.51
N VAL A 179 -6.28 -24.75 9.30
CA VAL A 179 -4.93 -24.27 9.58
C VAL A 179 -4.92 -23.47 10.87
N MET A 180 -4.06 -23.85 11.80
CA MET A 180 -3.80 -23.09 13.03
C MET A 180 -2.84 -21.91 12.76
N LEU A 181 -3.28 -20.70 13.11
CA LEU A 181 -2.54 -19.44 13.12
C LEU A 181 -2.45 -18.96 14.58
N GLY A 182 -1.37 -19.32 15.27
CA GLY A 182 -1.23 -19.06 16.70
C GLY A 182 -2.33 -19.75 17.52
N TYR A 183 -3.29 -18.97 18.02
CA TYR A 183 -4.41 -19.45 18.85
C TYR A 183 -5.74 -19.57 18.09
N ARG A 184 -5.78 -19.27 16.79
CA ARG A 184 -6.99 -19.35 15.96
C ARG A 184 -6.85 -20.40 14.88
N SER A 185 -7.95 -21.07 14.54
CA SER A 185 -8.04 -21.88 13.32
C SER A 185 -8.74 -21.09 12.22
N ILE A 186 -8.24 -21.23 10.99
CA ILE A 186 -8.90 -20.75 9.78
C ILE A 186 -9.33 -21.92 8.92
N ASN A 187 -10.47 -21.78 8.26
CA ASN A 187 -10.84 -22.66 7.17
C ASN A 187 -9.99 -22.33 5.95
N VAL A 188 -9.64 -23.37 5.22
CA VAL A 188 -8.94 -23.25 3.94
C VAL A 188 -9.70 -24.09 2.91
N VAL A 189 -9.49 -23.78 1.64
CA VAL A 189 -9.87 -24.69 0.56
C VAL A 189 -8.91 -25.88 0.61
N GLU A 190 -7.62 -25.58 0.47
CA GLU A 190 -6.54 -26.55 0.52
C GLU A 190 -5.25 -25.85 0.99
N HIS A 191 -4.34 -26.60 1.60
CA HIS A 191 -3.02 -26.13 1.97
C HIS A 191 -1.97 -27.23 1.81
N SER A 192 -0.73 -26.81 1.59
CA SER A 192 0.47 -27.63 1.62
C SER A 192 1.37 -27.14 2.76
N ASP A 193 2.65 -27.49 2.76
CA ASP A 193 3.60 -26.94 3.73
C ASP A 193 3.95 -25.48 3.40
N THR A 194 3.98 -25.11 2.11
CA THR A 194 4.48 -23.79 1.67
C THR A 194 3.43 -22.89 1.03
N ALA A 195 2.27 -23.43 0.64
CA ALA A 195 1.19 -22.67 0.01
C ALA A 195 -0.16 -22.91 0.69
N VAL A 196 -1.00 -21.88 0.74
CA VAL A 196 -2.37 -21.96 1.28
C VAL A 196 -3.36 -21.31 0.32
N TRP A 197 -4.51 -21.95 0.12
CA TRP A 197 -5.63 -21.39 -0.63
C TRP A 197 -6.85 -21.21 0.28
N CYS A 198 -7.29 -19.96 0.42
CA CYS A 198 -8.48 -19.60 1.19
C CYS A 198 -9.54 -18.94 0.31
N ARG A 199 -10.78 -18.93 0.79
CA ARG A 199 -11.83 -18.04 0.24
C ARG A 199 -11.79 -16.70 0.97
N TYR A 200 -12.25 -15.65 0.30
CA TYR A 200 -12.41 -14.31 0.91
C TYR A 200 -13.18 -14.35 2.23
N ARG A 201 -14.28 -15.11 2.30
CA ARG A 201 -15.09 -15.23 3.52
C ARG A 201 -14.32 -15.79 4.72
N ASP A 202 -13.31 -16.64 4.48
CA ASP A 202 -12.58 -17.37 5.52
C ASP A 202 -11.42 -16.53 6.09
N LEU A 203 -10.97 -15.50 5.38
CA LEU A 203 -9.92 -14.58 5.85
C LEU A 203 -10.45 -13.17 6.14
N CYS A 204 -11.27 -12.62 5.24
CA CYS A 204 -11.69 -11.23 5.28
C CYS A 204 -13.05 -11.04 5.95
N GLU A 205 -13.92 -12.04 6.01
CA GLU A 205 -15.20 -11.92 6.74
C GLU A 205 -15.14 -12.49 8.17
N GLN A 206 -14.01 -13.10 8.53
CA GLN A 206 -13.74 -13.58 9.88
C GLN A 206 -13.18 -12.46 10.77
N PRO A 207 -13.34 -12.54 12.10
CA PRO A 207 -12.86 -11.51 13.03
C PRO A 207 -11.33 -11.53 13.22
N LEU A 208 -10.55 -11.72 12.15
CA LEU A 208 -9.08 -11.77 12.17
C LEU A 208 -8.47 -10.37 12.35
N ALA A 209 -7.31 -10.33 13.00
CA ALA A 209 -6.53 -9.13 13.27
C ALA A 209 -5.19 -9.18 12.52
N ALA A 210 -4.43 -8.08 12.56
CA ALA A 210 -3.13 -7.97 11.89
C ALA A 210 -2.16 -9.11 12.27
N MET A 211 -2.14 -9.51 13.54
CA MET A 211 -1.31 -10.62 14.03
C MET A 211 -1.63 -11.96 13.36
N ASP A 212 -2.88 -12.17 12.94
CA ASP A 212 -3.27 -13.41 12.25
C ASP A 212 -2.70 -13.43 10.83
N PHE A 213 -2.67 -12.29 10.12
CA PHE A 213 -2.06 -12.18 8.80
C PHE A 213 -0.53 -12.28 8.85
N ILE A 214 0.09 -11.75 9.92
CA ILE A 214 1.51 -11.99 10.23
C ILE A 214 1.77 -13.49 10.36
N ALA A 215 1.00 -14.20 11.18
CA ALA A 215 1.17 -15.65 11.38
C ALA A 215 0.91 -16.45 10.09
N LEU A 216 -0.05 -16.03 9.26
CA LEU A 216 -0.31 -16.62 7.95
C LEU A 216 0.93 -16.48 7.04
N CYS A 217 1.52 -15.28 7.02
CA CYS A 217 2.71 -14.98 6.23
C CYS A 217 4.02 -15.56 6.80
N ASP A 218 4.08 -15.84 8.10
CA ASP A 218 5.18 -16.59 8.71
C ASP A 218 5.15 -18.06 8.28
N ARG A 219 3.95 -18.61 8.08
CA ARG A 219 3.74 -20.02 7.80
C ARG A 219 3.81 -20.36 6.32
N PHE A 220 3.25 -19.52 5.45
CA PHE A 220 3.14 -19.79 4.02
C PHE A 220 3.95 -18.81 3.20
N SER A 221 4.70 -19.36 2.25
CA SER A 221 5.47 -18.60 1.27
C SER A 221 4.66 -18.16 0.06
N VAL A 222 3.44 -18.69 -0.12
CA VAL A 222 2.51 -18.31 -1.19
C VAL A 222 1.07 -18.38 -0.67
N ILE A 223 0.27 -17.36 -0.99
CA ILE A 223 -1.14 -17.27 -0.54
C ILE A 223 -2.03 -17.12 -1.77
N LEU A 224 -3.11 -17.90 -1.82
CA LEU A 224 -4.15 -17.82 -2.84
C LEU A 224 -5.48 -17.44 -2.19
N LEU A 225 -6.22 -16.53 -2.83
CA LEU A 225 -7.49 -16.01 -2.35
C LEU A 225 -8.54 -16.05 -3.46
N SER A 226 -9.51 -16.95 -3.35
CA SER A 226 -10.66 -17.02 -4.26
C SER A 226 -11.89 -16.32 -3.69
N GLU A 227 -12.91 -16.17 -4.54
CA GLU A 227 -14.23 -15.64 -4.17
C GLU A 227 -14.17 -14.21 -3.59
N VAL A 228 -13.19 -13.39 -4.02
CA VAL A 228 -13.16 -11.97 -3.63
C VAL A 228 -14.35 -11.26 -4.26
N PRO A 229 -15.30 -10.70 -3.48
CA PRO A 229 -16.45 -10.02 -4.05
C PRO A 229 -16.06 -8.67 -4.64
N VAL A 230 -16.98 -8.02 -5.37
CA VAL A 230 -16.84 -6.60 -5.64
C VAL A 230 -16.90 -5.86 -4.30
N LEU A 231 -15.82 -5.15 -3.96
CA LEU A 231 -15.60 -4.56 -2.64
C LEU A 231 -16.21 -3.16 -2.52
N GLY A 232 -16.43 -2.47 -3.64
CA GLY A 232 -17.07 -1.15 -3.68
C GLY A 232 -18.59 -1.21 -3.44
N ALA A 233 -19.13 -0.23 -2.71
CA ALA A 233 -20.57 -0.09 -2.48
C ALA A 233 -21.02 1.37 -2.59
N VAL A 234 -22.18 1.62 -3.22
CA VAL A 234 -22.83 2.95 -3.23
C VAL A 234 -23.21 3.31 -1.78
N GLN A 235 -22.84 4.50 -1.30
CA GLN A 235 -23.30 5.02 -0.02
C GLN A 235 -24.84 5.07 -0.03
N ARG A 236 -25.50 4.31 0.85
CA ARG A 236 -26.92 4.51 1.13
C ARG A 236 -27.03 5.63 2.17
N GLU A 237 -27.71 6.72 1.82
CA GLU A 237 -28.14 7.72 2.82
C GLU A 237 -28.97 7.00 3.89
N ALA A 238 -28.52 7.09 5.14
CA ALA A 238 -29.24 6.52 6.26
C ALA A 238 -30.59 7.23 6.39
N LYS A 239 -31.70 6.48 6.26
CA LYS A 239 -33.00 6.95 6.74
C LYS A 239 -32.86 7.16 8.25
N ILE A 240 -32.76 8.42 8.68
CA ILE A 240 -32.85 8.80 10.08
C ILE A 240 -34.21 8.28 10.58
N ALA A 241 -34.17 7.22 11.39
CA ALA A 241 -35.32 6.83 12.18
C ALA A 241 -35.50 7.91 13.26
N ARG A 242 -36.42 8.85 13.00
CA ARG A 242 -36.91 9.77 14.03
C ARG A 242 -37.70 8.96 15.06
N GLY A 243 -37.04 8.57 16.14
CA GLY A 243 -37.72 8.19 17.39
C GLY A 243 -38.26 9.45 18.03
N THR A 244 -39.56 9.44 18.35
CA THR A 244 -40.23 10.49 19.11
C THR A 244 -39.95 10.35 20.60
N GLU A 245 -39.95 11.50 21.27
CA GLU A 245 -40.11 11.76 22.72
C GLU A 245 -38.84 12.06 23.56
N ASP A 246 -38.78 13.36 23.91
CA ASP A 246 -38.48 13.95 25.21
C ASP A 246 -37.04 13.96 25.77
N GLY A 247 -36.32 15.01 25.35
CA GLY A 247 -35.88 16.07 26.26
C GLY A 247 -34.85 15.76 27.36
N VAL A 248 -33.56 15.87 27.04
CA VAL A 248 -32.52 16.44 27.91
C VAL A 248 -31.44 17.07 27.02
N GLU A 249 -31.09 18.34 27.26
CA GLU A 249 -29.98 19.03 26.61
C GLU A 249 -28.66 18.27 26.82
N GLN A 250 -28.02 17.80 25.74
CA GLN A 250 -26.63 17.38 25.74
C GLN A 250 -25.83 18.12 24.65
N VAL A 251 -25.01 19.05 25.14
CA VAL A 251 -23.69 19.48 24.67
C VAL A 251 -23.41 19.40 23.15
N THR A 252 -23.31 20.57 22.52
CA THR A 252 -22.77 20.82 21.19
C THR A 252 -21.28 20.44 21.11
N ALA A 253 -20.99 19.16 20.93
CA ALA A 253 -19.74 18.70 20.35
C ALA A 253 -19.84 18.88 18.84
N GLY A 254 -18.98 19.72 18.25
CA GLY A 254 -18.99 20.02 16.82
C GLY A 254 -19.03 18.75 15.97
N ASP A 255 -19.96 18.73 15.02
CA ASP A 255 -20.32 17.61 14.15
C ASP A 255 -19.08 16.92 13.54
N ARG A 256 -18.62 15.87 14.20
CA ARG A 256 -18.01 14.73 13.51
C ARG A 256 -19.12 13.71 13.34
N GLU A 257 -19.88 13.84 12.26
CA GLU A 257 -20.63 12.70 11.74
C GLU A 257 -19.60 11.62 11.40
N LEU A 258 -19.42 10.66 12.31
CA LEU A 258 -18.70 9.43 12.00
C LEU A 258 -19.55 8.70 10.96
N PRO A 259 -19.06 8.51 9.72
CA PRO A 259 -19.83 7.78 8.73
C PRO A 259 -20.08 6.37 9.26
N GLN A 260 -21.34 5.95 9.25
CA GLN A 260 -21.70 4.60 9.64
C GLN A 260 -21.01 3.62 8.67
N LEU A 261 -20.08 2.83 9.20
CA LEU A 261 -19.32 1.83 8.47
C LEU A 261 -20.31 0.80 7.89
N SER A 262 -20.19 0.52 6.60
CA SER A 262 -20.90 -0.60 6.00
C SER A 262 -20.40 -1.90 6.63
N PRO A 263 -21.25 -2.93 6.86
CA PRO A 263 -20.78 -4.26 7.29
C PRO A 263 -19.68 -4.84 6.39
N ASN A 264 -19.61 -4.40 5.12
CA ASN A 264 -18.58 -4.81 4.18
C ASN A 264 -17.22 -4.11 4.43
N ASP A 265 -17.19 -2.94 5.08
CA ASP A 265 -15.97 -2.16 5.27
C ASP A 265 -14.94 -2.89 6.14
N ASP A 266 -15.39 -3.69 7.12
CA ASP A 266 -14.49 -4.50 7.94
C ASP A 266 -13.80 -5.60 7.11
N GLY A 267 -14.52 -6.19 6.16
CA GLY A 267 -13.94 -7.15 5.22
C GLY A 267 -12.92 -6.50 4.30
N VAL A 268 -13.24 -5.33 3.76
CA VAL A 268 -12.32 -4.57 2.93
C VAL A 268 -11.07 -4.16 3.71
N ARG A 269 -11.20 -3.72 4.97
CA ARG A 269 -10.05 -3.41 5.84
C ARG A 269 -9.15 -4.62 6.05
N ARG A 270 -9.72 -5.81 6.27
CA ARG A 270 -8.95 -7.05 6.39
C ARG A 270 -8.30 -7.47 5.08
N PHE A 271 -8.96 -7.28 3.94
CA PHE A 271 -8.36 -7.50 2.63
C PHE A 271 -7.17 -6.55 2.39
N ILE A 272 -7.32 -5.26 2.72
CA ILE A 272 -6.23 -4.30 2.68
C ILE A 272 -5.06 -4.76 3.57
N ALA A 273 -5.34 -5.17 4.81
CA ALA A 273 -4.32 -5.67 5.73
C ALA A 273 -3.59 -6.91 5.21
N LEU A 274 -4.31 -7.87 4.63
CA LEU A 274 -3.72 -9.05 4.00
C LEU A 274 -2.79 -8.69 2.84
N VAL A 275 -3.24 -7.83 1.92
CA VAL A 275 -2.44 -7.38 0.78
C VAL A 275 -1.19 -6.65 1.26
N ASP A 276 -1.35 -5.78 2.25
CA ASP A 276 -0.26 -5.01 2.84
C ASP A 276 0.82 -5.94 3.44
N GLU A 277 0.41 -6.93 4.24
CA GLU A 277 1.33 -7.88 4.86
C GLU A 277 2.06 -8.75 3.82
N CYS A 278 1.33 -9.27 2.81
CA CYS A 278 1.92 -10.05 1.72
C CYS A 278 2.93 -9.21 0.93
N TYR A 279 2.58 -7.97 0.63
CA TYR A 279 3.42 -7.04 -0.11
C TYR A 279 4.71 -6.72 0.64
N ASP A 280 4.59 -6.32 1.89
CA ASP A 280 5.72 -5.90 2.72
C ASP A 280 6.73 -7.03 2.93
N ARG A 281 6.26 -8.29 2.94
CA ARG A 281 7.08 -9.50 3.07
C ARG A 281 7.50 -10.15 1.76
N ARG A 282 7.12 -9.59 0.61
CA ARG A 282 7.36 -10.19 -0.72
C ARG A 282 6.76 -11.60 -0.89
N ILE A 283 5.65 -11.87 -0.21
CA ILE A 283 4.89 -13.12 -0.38
C ILE A 283 3.91 -12.94 -1.54
N PRO A 284 4.00 -13.74 -2.62
CA PRO A 284 3.08 -13.64 -3.74
C PRO A 284 1.66 -13.99 -3.31
N LEU A 285 0.75 -13.05 -3.57
CA LEU A 285 -0.67 -13.20 -3.38
C LEU A 285 -1.36 -13.42 -4.73
N TYR A 286 -2.02 -14.56 -4.88
CA TYR A 286 -2.81 -14.91 -6.05
C TYR A 286 -4.29 -14.65 -5.75
N VAL A 287 -4.98 -13.88 -6.59
CA VAL A 287 -6.35 -13.45 -6.31
C VAL A 287 -7.28 -13.78 -7.48
N GLU A 288 -8.49 -14.23 -7.15
CA GLU A 288 -9.58 -14.39 -8.11
C GLU A 288 -10.83 -13.63 -7.65
N ALA A 289 -11.38 -12.81 -8.54
CA ALA A 289 -12.56 -11.97 -8.29
C ALA A 289 -13.46 -11.86 -9.53
N PRO A 290 -14.73 -11.45 -9.44
CA PRO A 290 -15.63 -11.39 -10.61
C PRO A 290 -15.38 -10.19 -11.54
N VAL A 291 -14.46 -9.29 -11.19
CA VAL A 291 -14.16 -8.06 -11.93
C VAL A 291 -12.63 -7.86 -12.02
N PRO A 292 -12.13 -7.05 -12.97
CA PRO A 292 -10.74 -6.61 -12.99
C PRO A 292 -10.29 -5.90 -11.70
N MET A 293 -8.97 -5.89 -11.42
CA MET A 293 -8.41 -5.28 -10.20
C MET A 293 -8.81 -3.82 -10.00
N ASP A 294 -8.85 -3.03 -11.07
CA ASP A 294 -9.21 -1.61 -11.08
C ASP A 294 -10.72 -1.38 -10.85
N GLU A 295 -11.53 -2.42 -10.95
CA GLU A 295 -12.97 -2.41 -10.68
C GLU A 295 -13.34 -3.02 -9.32
N LEU A 296 -12.37 -3.59 -8.58
CA LEU A 296 -12.64 -4.19 -7.26
C LEU A 296 -13.27 -3.19 -6.28
N TYR A 297 -12.83 -1.93 -6.29
CA TYR A 297 -13.35 -0.89 -5.41
C TYR A 297 -13.50 0.43 -6.16
N THR A 298 -14.68 0.63 -6.74
CA THR A 298 -14.98 1.83 -7.53
C THR A 298 -15.40 3.02 -6.67
N GLN A 299 -16.03 2.78 -5.52
CA GLN A 299 -16.60 3.80 -4.64
C GLN A 299 -16.77 3.29 -3.21
N GLY A 300 -16.68 4.21 -2.25
CA GLY A 300 -16.90 3.95 -0.82
C GLY A 300 -15.88 4.67 0.08
N TYR A 301 -16.08 4.53 1.39
CA TYR A 301 -15.31 5.23 2.43
C TYR A 301 -13.82 4.92 2.41
N LEU A 302 -13.45 3.72 1.98
CA LEU A 302 -12.06 3.24 1.93
C LEU A 302 -11.37 3.49 0.58
N SER A 303 -11.99 4.24 -0.33
CA SER A 303 -11.45 4.52 -1.68
C SER A 303 -10.01 5.04 -1.68
N PHE A 304 -9.66 5.75 -0.62
CA PHE A 304 -8.32 6.24 -0.39
C PHE A 304 -7.31 5.11 -0.11
N ALA A 305 -7.58 4.31 0.92
CA ALA A 305 -6.72 3.18 1.31
C ALA A 305 -6.65 2.14 0.19
N PHE A 306 -7.76 1.90 -0.50
CA PHE A 306 -7.84 0.91 -1.56
C PHE A 306 -7.00 1.28 -2.79
N ARG A 307 -6.80 2.57 -3.10
CA ARG A 307 -5.89 2.97 -4.19
C ARG A 307 -4.46 2.47 -3.97
N ARG A 308 -3.99 2.43 -2.71
CA ARG A 308 -2.69 1.85 -2.35
C ARG A 308 -2.69 0.33 -2.56
N THR A 309 -3.74 -0.33 -2.12
CA THR A 309 -3.94 -1.78 -2.31
C THR A 309 -3.93 -2.16 -3.79
N LEU A 310 -4.60 -1.39 -4.65
CA LEU A 310 -4.60 -1.60 -6.10
C LEU A 310 -3.18 -1.50 -6.69
N SER A 311 -2.41 -0.47 -6.30
CA SER A 311 -1.01 -0.32 -6.75
C SER A 311 -0.15 -1.52 -6.35
N ARG A 312 -0.31 -2.01 -5.12
CA ARG A 312 0.41 -3.19 -4.60
C ARG A 312 0.05 -4.46 -5.38
N LEU A 313 -1.23 -4.69 -5.64
CA LEU A 313 -1.71 -5.82 -6.44
C LEU A 313 -1.15 -5.79 -7.88
N GLN A 314 -1.08 -4.61 -8.49
CA GLN A 314 -0.49 -4.41 -9.82
C GLN A 314 1.01 -4.71 -9.83
N GLU A 315 1.75 -4.24 -8.82
CA GLU A 315 3.18 -4.51 -8.70
C GLU A 315 3.47 -5.99 -8.45
N MET A 316 2.62 -6.66 -7.66
CA MET A 316 2.64 -8.11 -7.48
C MET A 316 2.45 -8.88 -8.79
N GLN A 317 2.02 -8.28 -9.91
CA GLN A 317 1.94 -8.96 -11.21
C GLN A 317 3.28 -9.02 -11.96
N LEU A 318 4.34 -8.41 -11.43
CA LEU A 318 5.66 -8.42 -12.04
C LEU A 318 6.44 -9.66 -11.58
N GLU A 319 7.17 -10.33 -12.47
CA GLU A 319 8.02 -11.49 -12.12
C GLU A 319 9.03 -11.14 -11.03
N ARG A 320 9.69 -9.98 -11.16
CA ARG A 320 10.64 -9.42 -10.19
C ARG A 320 10.09 -9.21 -8.77
N PHE A 321 8.77 -9.28 -8.56
CA PHE A 321 8.20 -9.11 -7.22
C PHE A 321 8.74 -10.16 -6.24
N THR A 322 8.95 -11.39 -6.71
CA THR A 322 9.49 -12.51 -5.92
C THR A 322 10.99 -12.71 -6.08
N GLU A 323 11.67 -11.94 -6.93
CA GLU A 323 13.11 -12.02 -7.16
C GLU A 323 13.85 -11.03 -6.23
N SER A 324 14.19 -11.44 -5.01
CA SER A 324 15.11 -10.70 -4.13
C SER A 324 15.75 -11.63 -3.11
#